data_AF-A0A9X2JIM1-F1
#
_entry.id   AF-A0A9X2JIM1-F1
#
_cell.length_a   1.000
_cell.length_b   1.000
_cell.length_c   1.000
_cell.angle_alpha   90.00
_cell.angle_beta   90.00
_cell.angle_gamma   90.00
#
_symmetry.space_group_name_H-M   'P 1'
#
loop_
_entity.id
_entity.type
_entity.pdbx_description
1 polymer ?
#
loop_
_entity_poly.entity_id
_entity_poly.type
_entity_poly.pdbx_seq_one_letter_code
_entity_poly.pdbx_strand_id
1 'polypeptide(L)'
;MSAPHWLPHWLDEEEWAILKSKGWTEEMLERLKPTPEKEAIEHKFTSTALRALSVSGYSALEFLASNPDLSPVRLAERLNHGANARGLVAAMYREAIQCDSVRKTAKELLVRALQEKFCNGWTSRSKIRPSVKLGSWESDFCRNVNNKVCIRRVRNIFRHLTVDDPPVDGWKPHDDDLLDELFDMYWPIP
;
A
#
# COMPACT_ATOMS: atom_id res chain seq x y z
N MET A 1 13.28 1.44 27.22
CA MET A 1 14.25 0.41 26.81
C MET A 1 14.49 0.63 25.33
N SER A 2 15.73 0.47 24.85
CA SER A 2 16.06 0.75 23.44
C SER A 2 15.99 -0.53 22.62
N ALA A 3 15.37 -0.42 21.44
CA ALA A 3 15.22 -1.51 20.49
C ALA A 3 16.56 -2.16 20.18
N PRO A 4 16.69 -3.50 20.28
CA PRO A 4 17.90 -4.17 19.82
C PRO A 4 18.19 -3.80 18.36
N HIS A 5 19.42 -3.39 18.10
CA HIS A 5 19.93 -2.91 16.80
C HIS A 5 19.79 -3.90 15.62
N TRP A 6 19.38 -5.15 15.89
CA TRP A 6 19.18 -6.22 14.91
C TRP A 6 17.71 -6.40 14.51
N LEU A 7 16.77 -5.67 15.11
CA LEU A 7 15.37 -5.69 14.68
C LEU A 7 15.28 -5.17 13.24
N PRO A 8 14.59 -5.89 12.33
CA PRO A 8 14.33 -5.38 10.99
C PRO A 8 13.71 -3.99 11.08
N HIS A 9 14.12 -3.05 10.22
CA HIS A 9 13.67 -1.66 10.29
C HIS A 9 12.14 -1.50 10.21
N TRP A 10 11.44 -2.50 9.68
CA TRP A 10 9.99 -2.62 9.56
C TRP A 10 9.28 -3.28 10.76
N LEU A 11 10.01 -3.79 11.75
CA LEU A 11 9.49 -4.41 12.97
C LEU A 11 9.90 -3.58 14.20
N ASP A 12 8.94 -3.05 14.95
CA ASP A 12 9.24 -2.35 16.21
C ASP A 12 9.27 -3.28 17.43
N GLU A 13 9.64 -2.74 18.61
CA GLU A 13 9.75 -3.53 19.85
C GLU A 13 8.41 -4.14 20.28
N GLU A 14 7.30 -3.46 19.99
CA GLU A 14 5.96 -3.89 20.36
C GLU A 14 5.50 -5.04 19.46
N GLU A 15 5.72 -4.92 18.15
CA GLU A 15 5.50 -5.98 17.17
C GLU A 15 6.40 -7.19 17.45
N TRP A 16 7.65 -6.97 17.88
CA TRP A 16 8.53 -8.05 18.27
C TRP A 16 8.05 -8.78 19.53
N ALA A 17 7.58 -8.05 20.55
CA ALA A 17 7.01 -8.65 21.74
C ALA A 17 5.79 -9.52 21.40
N ILE A 18 4.94 -9.05 20.48
CA ILE A 18 3.78 -9.80 19.97
C ILE A 18 4.21 -11.05 19.19
N LEU A 19 5.24 -10.96 18.35
CA LEU A 19 5.72 -12.12 17.59
C LEU A 19 6.38 -13.16 18.50
N LYS A 20 7.17 -12.72 19.49
CA LYS A 20 7.71 -13.59 20.53
C LYS A 20 6.62 -14.28 21.33
N SER A 21 5.57 -13.57 21.75
CA SER A 21 4.45 -14.18 22.50
C SER A 21 3.68 -15.21 21.66
N LYS A 22 3.78 -15.13 20.32
CA LYS A 22 3.23 -16.09 19.36
C LYS A 22 4.22 -17.21 18.99
N GLY A 23 5.37 -17.31 19.66
CA GLY A 23 6.35 -18.38 19.46
C GLY A 23 7.28 -18.20 18.27
N TRP A 24 7.37 -17.00 17.69
CA TRP A 24 8.30 -16.73 16.60
C TRP A 24 9.73 -16.62 17.11
N THR A 25 10.67 -17.29 16.45
CA THR A 25 12.10 -17.22 16.76
C THR A 25 12.82 -16.18 15.91
N GLU A 26 14.01 -15.78 16.35
CA GLU A 26 14.89 -14.86 15.60
C GLU A 26 15.24 -15.44 14.23
N GLU A 27 15.51 -16.75 14.14
CA GLU A 27 15.76 -17.45 12.88
C GLU A 27 14.57 -17.38 11.91
N MET A 28 13.33 -17.44 12.42
CA MET A 28 12.13 -17.28 11.61
C MET A 28 12.00 -15.86 11.06
N LEU A 29 12.41 -14.84 11.82
CA LEU A 29 12.46 -13.46 11.34
C LEU A 29 13.59 -13.22 10.34
N GLU A 30 14.74 -13.87 10.53
CA GLU A 30 15.87 -13.80 9.60
C GLU A 30 15.45 -14.28 8.21
N ARG A 31 14.60 -15.31 8.14
CA ARG A 31 14.01 -15.82 6.88
C ARG A 31 13.02 -14.85 6.23
N LEU A 32 12.52 -13.87 6.97
CA LEU A 32 11.65 -12.81 6.42
C LEU A 32 12.45 -11.64 5.85
N LYS A 33 13.77 -11.54 6.13
CA LYS A 33 14.61 -10.50 5.53
C LYS A 33 14.53 -10.58 3.99
N PRO A 34 14.41 -9.44 3.29
CA PRO A 34 14.55 -9.42 1.85
C PRO A 34 15.89 -10.05 1.48
N THR A 35 15.87 -11.03 0.57
CA THR A 35 17.12 -11.57 0.04
C THR A 35 17.62 -10.64 -1.07
N PRO A 36 18.94 -10.63 -1.36
CA PRO A 36 19.48 -9.83 -2.45
C PRO A 36 18.77 -10.06 -3.80
N GLU A 37 18.30 -11.29 -4.05
CA GLU A 37 17.53 -11.62 -5.24
C GLU A 37 16.16 -10.93 -5.26
N LYS A 38 15.46 -10.85 -4.12
CA LYS A 38 14.19 -10.14 -4.00
C LYS A 38 14.38 -8.65 -4.25
N GLU A 39 15.41 -8.06 -3.66
CA GLU A 39 15.74 -6.63 -3.86
C GLU A 39 16.09 -6.35 -5.32
N ALA A 40 16.87 -7.22 -5.97
CA ALA A 40 17.20 -7.09 -7.38
C ALA A 40 15.96 -7.17 -8.29
N ILE A 41 15.01 -8.06 -7.98
CA ILE A 41 13.74 -8.18 -8.72
C ILE A 41 12.90 -6.92 -8.55
N GLU A 42 12.77 -6.40 -7.33
CA GLU A 42 12.02 -5.18 -7.06
C GLU A 42 12.63 -3.97 -7.76
N HIS A 43 13.96 -3.82 -7.68
CA HIS A 43 14.68 -2.79 -8.40
C HIS A 43 14.44 -2.89 -9.92
N LYS A 44 14.44 -4.10 -10.48
CA LYS A 44 14.15 -4.34 -11.90
C LYS A 44 12.73 -3.92 -12.28
N PHE A 45 11.73 -4.25 -11.45
CA PHE A 45 10.35 -3.87 -11.71
C PHE A 45 10.16 -2.35 -11.68
N THR A 46 10.67 -1.68 -10.65
CA THR A 46 10.58 -0.22 -10.53
C THR A 46 11.34 0.48 -11.65
N SER A 47 12.55 0.02 -11.99
CA SER A 47 13.33 0.60 -13.09
C SER A 47 12.63 0.43 -14.44
N THR A 48 11.98 -0.71 -14.67
CA THR A 48 11.22 -0.95 -15.90
C THR A 48 10.02 -0.01 -16.00
N ALA A 49 9.29 0.19 -14.89
CA ALA A 49 8.18 1.14 -14.83
C ALA A 49 8.63 2.58 -15.08
N LEU A 50 9.70 3.03 -14.43
CA LEU A 50 10.26 4.37 -14.63
C LEU A 50 10.70 4.61 -16.07
N ARG A 51 11.32 3.61 -16.71
CA ARG A 51 11.68 3.68 -18.14
C ARG A 51 10.44 3.78 -19.03
N ALA A 52 9.41 2.98 -18.77
CA ALA A 52 8.16 3.02 -19.54
C ALA A 52 7.46 4.38 -19.44
N LEU A 53 7.41 4.94 -18.23
CA LEU A 53 6.88 6.28 -17.95
C LEU A 53 7.66 7.37 -18.70
N SER A 54 8.99 7.30 -18.66
CA SER A 54 9.87 8.23 -19.38
C SER A 54 9.67 8.17 -20.90
N VAL A 55 9.53 6.96 -21.49
CA VAL A 55 9.21 6.80 -22.92
C VAL A 55 7.85 7.40 -23.28
N SER A 56 6.90 7.30 -22.36
CA SER A 56 5.55 7.84 -22.53
C SER A 56 5.44 9.35 -22.23
N GLY A 57 6.52 9.97 -21.75
CA GLY A 57 6.56 11.39 -21.42
C GLY A 57 5.78 11.79 -20.16
N TYR A 58 5.55 10.85 -19.23
CA TYR A 58 4.84 11.11 -17.98
C TYR A 58 5.72 10.85 -16.75
N SER A 59 5.52 11.60 -15.67
CA SER A 59 5.89 11.16 -14.33
C SER A 59 4.96 10.03 -13.82
N ALA A 60 5.33 9.32 -12.76
CA ALA A 60 4.47 8.28 -12.19
C ALA A 60 3.18 8.86 -11.59
N LEU A 61 3.27 10.02 -10.92
CA LEU A 61 2.10 10.70 -10.36
C LEU A 61 1.24 11.37 -11.43
N GLU A 62 1.84 11.96 -12.46
CA GLU A 62 1.09 12.50 -13.61
C GLU A 62 0.34 11.39 -14.34
N PHE A 63 0.98 10.23 -14.52
CA PHE A 63 0.35 9.08 -15.16
C PHE A 63 -0.80 8.51 -14.31
N LEU A 64 -0.64 8.47 -12.98
CA LEU A 64 -1.70 8.11 -12.04
C LEU A 64 -2.89 9.08 -12.18
N ALA A 65 -2.64 10.38 -12.10
CA ALA A 65 -3.65 11.43 -12.15
C ALA A 65 -4.40 11.47 -13.49
N SER A 66 -3.71 11.20 -14.60
CA SER A 66 -4.30 11.20 -15.95
C SER A 66 -5.22 10.01 -16.22
N ASN A 67 -5.27 9.02 -15.32
CA ASN A 67 -6.02 7.78 -15.51
C ASN A 67 -6.81 7.41 -14.24
N PRO A 68 -7.72 8.26 -13.73
CA PRO A 68 -8.36 8.13 -12.41
C PRO A 68 -9.03 6.76 -12.16
N ASP A 69 -9.64 6.17 -13.19
CA ASP A 69 -10.51 5.00 -13.06
C ASP A 69 -9.77 3.65 -13.23
N LEU A 70 -8.47 3.68 -13.49
CA LEU A 70 -7.69 2.47 -13.78
C LEU A 70 -7.07 1.86 -12.52
N SER A 71 -7.18 0.56 -12.34
CA SER A 71 -6.42 -0.13 -11.29
C SER A 71 -4.92 -0.14 -11.63
N PRO A 72 -4.02 -0.36 -10.64
CA PRO A 72 -2.58 -0.46 -10.91
C PRO A 72 -2.21 -1.49 -11.99
N VAL A 73 -2.97 -2.58 -12.09
CA VAL A 73 -2.81 -3.58 -13.16
C VAL A 73 -3.14 -2.98 -14.52
N ARG A 74 -4.30 -2.31 -14.64
CA ARG A 74 -4.70 -1.66 -15.90
C ARG A 74 -3.78 -0.50 -16.30
N LEU A 75 -3.24 0.24 -15.33
CA LEU A 75 -2.23 1.27 -15.58
C LEU A 75 -0.95 0.67 -16.17
N ALA A 76 -0.47 -0.43 -15.59
CA ALA A 76 0.72 -1.12 -16.10
C ALA A 76 0.49 -1.70 -17.51
N GLU A 77 -0.69 -2.30 -17.76
CA GLU A 77 -1.09 -2.75 -19.10
C GLU A 77 -1.09 -1.60 -20.11
N ARG A 78 -1.59 -0.41 -19.71
CA ARG A 78 -1.65 0.77 -20.58
C ARG A 78 -0.27 1.34 -20.92
N LEU A 79 0.70 1.23 -20.00
CA LEU A 79 2.10 1.57 -20.30
C LEU A 79 2.74 0.60 -21.29
N ASN A 80 2.20 -0.61 -21.48
CA ASN A 80 2.56 -1.62 -22.50
C ASN A 80 4.07 -1.72 -22.89
N HIS A 81 4.96 -1.56 -21.91
CA HIS A 81 6.41 -1.53 -22.11
C HIS A 81 7.15 -2.44 -21.10
N GLY A 82 6.50 -3.52 -20.69
CA GLY A 82 7.03 -4.49 -19.72
C GLY A 82 6.96 -4.03 -18.27
N ALA A 83 6.35 -2.87 -17.99
CA ALA A 83 6.03 -2.43 -16.64
C ALA A 83 4.96 -3.36 -16.04
N ASN A 84 5.04 -3.60 -14.72
CA ASN A 84 4.01 -4.32 -13.98
C ASN A 84 3.45 -3.44 -12.85
N ALA A 85 2.29 -3.83 -12.33
CA ALA A 85 1.56 -3.07 -11.31
C ALA A 85 2.44 -2.75 -10.10
N ARG A 86 3.24 -3.72 -9.63
CA ARG A 86 4.09 -3.57 -8.44
C ARG A 86 5.20 -2.55 -8.67
N GLY A 87 5.90 -2.62 -9.80
CA GLY A 87 6.93 -1.65 -10.17
C GLY A 87 6.37 -0.26 -10.36
N LEU A 88 5.14 -0.16 -10.88
CA LEU A 88 4.46 1.12 -11.07
C LEU A 88 4.02 1.74 -9.73
N VAL A 89 3.44 0.96 -8.83
CA VAL A 89 3.09 1.43 -7.47
C VAL A 89 4.34 1.86 -6.70
N ALA A 90 5.45 1.11 -6.82
CA ALA A 90 6.73 1.50 -6.23
C ALA A 90 7.24 2.85 -6.79
N ALA A 91 7.13 3.07 -8.10
CA ALA A 91 7.46 4.34 -8.73
C ALA A 91 6.58 5.49 -8.22
N MET A 92 5.27 5.27 -8.07
CA MET A 92 4.33 6.26 -7.54
C MET A 92 4.66 6.66 -6.10
N TYR A 93 4.89 5.69 -5.21
CA TYR A 93 5.26 6.02 -3.82
C TYR A 93 6.63 6.69 -3.72
N ARG A 94 7.60 6.28 -4.55
CA ARG A 94 8.91 6.92 -4.62
C ARG A 94 8.78 8.39 -4.99
N GLU A 95 8.03 8.71 -6.04
CA GLU A 95 7.79 10.09 -6.45
C GLU A 95 6.95 10.86 -5.41
N ALA A 96 5.95 10.22 -4.80
CA ALA A 96 5.15 10.85 -3.74
C ALA A 96 5.98 11.22 -2.51
N ILE A 97 6.99 10.43 -2.15
CA ILE A 97 7.94 10.79 -1.09
C ILE A 97 8.75 12.03 -1.49
N GLN A 98 9.20 12.11 -2.74
CA GLN A 98 9.96 13.25 -3.24
C GLN A 98 9.13 14.54 -3.29
N CYS A 99 7.82 14.42 -3.58
CA CYS A 99 6.89 15.53 -3.68
C CYS A 99 6.10 15.82 -2.38
N ASP A 100 6.42 15.13 -1.27
CA ASP A 100 5.68 15.19 0.00
C ASP A 100 4.16 14.98 -0.13
N SER A 101 3.75 14.13 -1.07
CA SER A 101 2.36 13.85 -1.42
C SER A 101 1.90 12.44 -1.04
N VAL A 102 2.65 11.74 -0.18
CA VAL A 102 2.43 10.32 0.18
C VAL A 102 1.00 10.07 0.66
N ARG A 103 0.44 10.97 1.48
CA ARG A 103 -0.94 10.88 1.97
C ARG A 103 -1.96 10.82 0.83
N LYS A 104 -1.86 11.77 -0.11
CA LYS A 104 -2.74 11.88 -1.28
C LYS A 104 -2.63 10.63 -2.16
N THR A 105 -1.40 10.23 -2.49
CA THR A 105 -1.15 9.04 -3.31
C THR A 105 -1.66 7.76 -2.65
N ALA A 106 -1.50 7.62 -1.33
CA ALA A 106 -2.01 6.47 -0.58
C ALA A 106 -3.54 6.39 -0.65
N LYS A 107 -4.23 7.52 -0.49
CA LYS A 107 -5.70 7.60 -0.62
C LYS A 107 -6.16 7.22 -2.02
N GLU A 108 -5.54 7.80 -3.06
CA GLU A 108 -5.87 7.50 -4.46
C GLU A 108 -5.71 6.01 -4.80
N LEU A 109 -4.63 5.39 -4.33
CA LEU A 109 -4.39 3.97 -4.54
C LEU A 109 -5.35 3.09 -3.74
N LEU A 110 -5.79 3.53 -2.55
CA LEU A 110 -6.82 2.84 -1.77
C LEU A 110 -8.18 2.85 -2.47
N VAL A 111 -8.62 4.01 -2.95
CA VAL A 111 -9.89 4.16 -3.69
C VAL A 111 -9.94 3.19 -4.86
N ARG A 112 -8.88 3.12 -5.66
CA ARG A 112 -8.79 2.20 -6.80
C ARG A 112 -8.80 0.74 -6.38
N ALA A 113 -8.11 0.40 -5.29
CA ALA A 113 -8.14 -0.96 -4.75
C ALA A 113 -9.56 -1.33 -4.28
N LEU A 114 -10.28 -0.41 -3.65
CA LEU A 114 -11.67 -0.60 -3.25
C LEU A 114 -12.58 -0.81 -4.46
N GLN A 115 -12.50 0.06 -5.47
CA GLN A 115 -13.28 -0.07 -6.70
C GLN A 115 -13.00 -1.39 -7.44
N GLU A 116 -11.74 -1.82 -7.53
CA GLU A 116 -11.37 -3.05 -8.22
C GLU A 116 -11.87 -4.30 -7.48
N LYS A 117 -11.71 -4.35 -6.14
CA LYS A 117 -12.03 -5.54 -5.34
C LYS A 117 -13.50 -5.60 -4.88
N PHE A 118 -14.21 -4.48 -4.96
CA PHE A 118 -15.59 -4.28 -4.53
C PHE A 118 -16.40 -3.50 -5.59
N CYS A 119 -16.30 -3.92 -6.86
CA CYS A 119 -16.97 -3.25 -7.98
C CYS A 119 -18.50 -3.14 -7.82
N ASN A 120 -19.11 -4.07 -7.08
CA ASN A 120 -20.54 -4.09 -6.78
C ASN A 120 -20.88 -3.51 -5.39
N GLY A 121 -19.97 -2.72 -4.81
CA GLY A 121 -20.06 -2.23 -3.45
C GLY A 121 -19.43 -3.18 -2.42
N TRP A 122 -19.26 -2.65 -1.22
CA TRP A 122 -18.70 -3.36 -0.08
C TRP A 122 -19.52 -4.59 0.26
N THR A 123 -18.85 -5.66 0.68
CA THR A 123 -19.54 -6.89 1.08
C THR A 123 -18.77 -7.61 2.19
N SER A 124 -19.42 -7.69 3.34
CA SER A 124 -18.95 -8.43 4.52
C SER A 124 -19.15 -9.95 4.38
N ARG A 125 -20.09 -10.38 3.53
CA ARG A 125 -20.54 -11.77 3.39
C ARG A 125 -19.85 -12.58 2.29
N SER A 126 -18.89 -12.00 1.58
CA SER A 126 -18.20 -12.72 0.50
C SER A 126 -17.25 -13.79 1.04
N LYS A 127 -16.97 -14.83 0.23
CA LYS A 127 -16.05 -15.93 0.59
C LYS A 127 -14.65 -15.44 0.96
N ILE A 128 -14.21 -14.30 0.42
CA ILE A 128 -12.91 -13.69 0.70
C ILE A 128 -13.14 -12.46 1.57
N ARG A 129 -12.62 -12.48 2.80
CA ARG A 129 -12.78 -11.38 3.75
C ARG A 129 -12.20 -10.06 3.21
N PRO A 130 -12.79 -8.90 3.54
CA PRO A 130 -12.28 -7.61 3.10
C PRO A 130 -10.81 -7.35 3.43
N SER A 131 -10.35 -7.77 4.62
CA SER A 131 -8.94 -7.69 5.02
C SER A 131 -7.99 -8.43 4.08
N VAL A 132 -8.42 -9.57 3.51
CA VAL A 132 -7.60 -10.32 2.53
C VAL A 132 -7.56 -9.59 1.20
N LYS A 133 -8.70 -9.04 0.74
CA LYS A 133 -8.78 -8.30 -0.54
C LYS A 133 -7.89 -7.04 -0.52
N LEU A 134 -7.94 -6.29 0.59
CA LEU A 134 -7.21 -5.03 0.75
C LEU A 134 -5.79 -5.21 1.27
N GLY A 135 -5.43 -6.38 1.81
CA GLY A 135 -4.10 -6.62 2.35
C GLY A 135 -2.96 -6.43 1.34
N SER A 136 -3.26 -6.58 0.03
CA SER A 136 -2.29 -6.25 -1.03
C SER A 136 -1.92 -4.77 -1.06
N TRP A 137 -2.90 -3.87 -0.90
CA TRP A 137 -2.66 -2.43 -0.85
C TRP A 137 -1.86 -2.03 0.40
N GLU A 138 -2.22 -2.55 1.58
CA GLU A 138 -1.49 -2.28 2.82
C GLU A 138 -0.04 -2.78 2.73
N SER A 139 0.16 -3.98 2.19
CA SER A 139 1.51 -4.53 1.96
C SER A 139 2.33 -3.69 0.99
N ASP A 140 1.73 -3.23 -0.11
CA ASP A 140 2.42 -2.39 -1.08
C ASP A 140 2.77 -1.01 -0.51
N PHE A 141 1.90 -0.41 0.31
CA PHE A 141 2.23 0.81 1.03
C PHE A 141 3.41 0.59 1.99
N CYS A 142 3.29 -0.38 2.90
CA CYS A 142 4.28 -0.67 3.94
C CYS A 142 5.66 -1.03 3.37
N ARG A 143 5.70 -1.64 2.18
CA ARG A 143 6.96 -1.98 1.50
C ARG A 143 7.66 -0.76 0.91
N ASN A 144 6.91 0.20 0.37
CA ASN A 144 7.47 1.30 -0.40
C ASN A 144 7.66 2.59 0.41
N VAL A 145 7.03 2.69 1.59
CA VAL A 145 7.11 3.87 2.46
C VAL A 145 7.81 3.52 3.76
N ASN A 146 9.07 3.93 3.92
CA ASN A 146 9.88 3.66 5.12
C ASN A 146 9.68 4.70 6.25
N ASN A 147 8.45 5.17 6.45
CA ASN A 147 8.10 6.09 7.53
C ASN A 147 7.15 5.38 8.50
N LYS A 148 7.66 5.06 9.70
CA LYS A 148 6.90 4.32 10.73
C LYS A 148 5.62 5.02 11.15
N VAL A 149 5.61 6.35 11.19
CA VAL A 149 4.39 7.11 11.49
C VAL A 149 3.37 6.89 10.38
N CYS A 150 3.74 7.06 9.12
CA CYS A 150 2.86 6.84 7.98
C CYS A 150 2.33 5.40 7.91
N ILE A 151 3.19 4.39 8.14
CA ILE A 151 2.81 2.98 8.22
C ILE A 151 1.73 2.76 9.28
N ARG A 152 1.95 3.27 10.50
CA ARG A 152 0.97 3.14 11.58
C ARG A 152 -0.37 3.79 11.23
N ARG A 153 -0.35 4.96 10.59
CA ARG A 153 -1.55 5.67 10.14
C ARG A 153 -2.33 4.85 9.10
N VAL A 154 -1.66 4.27 8.10
CA VAL A 154 -2.28 3.38 7.11
C VAL A 154 -2.86 2.11 7.75
N ARG A 155 -2.15 1.50 8.69
CA ARG A 155 -2.65 0.32 9.40
C ARG A 155 -3.90 0.64 10.22
N ASN A 156 -3.99 1.83 10.81
CA ASN A 156 -5.21 2.25 11.50
C ASN A 156 -6.39 2.42 10.54
N ILE A 157 -6.19 3.04 9.38
CA ILE A 157 -7.22 3.15 8.32
C ILE A 157 -7.66 1.76 7.86
N PHE A 158 -6.69 0.87 7.58
CA PHE A 158 -6.96 -0.51 7.19
C PHE A 158 -7.75 -1.27 8.26
N ARG A 159 -7.35 -1.16 9.53
CA ARG A 159 -8.04 -1.81 10.65
C ARG A 159 -9.46 -1.27 10.81
N HIS A 160 -9.64 0.03 10.70
CA HIS A 160 -10.95 0.66 10.78
C HIS A 160 -11.89 0.07 9.71
N LEU A 161 -11.46 0.12 8.44
CA LEU A 161 -12.25 -0.38 7.31
C LEU A 161 -12.56 -1.88 7.37
N THR A 162 -11.73 -2.69 8.04
CA THR A 162 -11.81 -4.16 7.94
C THR A 162 -12.20 -4.87 9.23
N VAL A 163 -12.12 -4.19 10.37
CA VAL A 163 -12.33 -4.77 11.70
C VAL A 163 -13.20 -3.88 12.57
N ASP A 164 -12.79 -2.63 12.80
CA ASP A 164 -13.36 -1.82 13.88
C ASP A 164 -14.76 -1.29 13.51
N ASP A 165 -14.90 -0.67 12.34
CA ASP A 165 -16.15 -0.11 11.84
C ASP A 165 -16.21 -0.24 10.31
N PRO A 166 -16.46 -1.46 9.80
CA PRO A 166 -16.46 -1.72 8.38
C PRO A 166 -17.64 -1.03 7.69
N PRO A 167 -17.49 -0.55 6.44
CA PRO A 167 -18.60 0.02 5.68
C PRO A 167 -19.81 -0.92 5.60
N VAL A 168 -21.00 -0.32 5.44
CA VAL A 168 -22.23 -1.07 5.23
C VAL A 168 -22.19 -1.82 3.89
N ASP A 169 -22.89 -2.97 3.83
CA ASP A 169 -22.99 -3.73 2.58
C ASP A 169 -23.58 -2.85 1.46
N GLY A 170 -22.93 -2.82 0.30
CA GLY A 170 -23.29 -2.00 -0.85
C GLY A 170 -22.53 -0.67 -0.96
N TRP A 171 -21.85 -0.21 0.11
CA TRP A 171 -21.10 1.06 0.11
C TRP A 171 -20.01 1.10 -0.98
N LYS A 172 -19.83 2.26 -1.62
CA LYS A 172 -18.72 2.53 -2.55
C LYS A 172 -17.90 3.73 -2.10
N PRO A 173 -16.60 3.78 -2.43
CA PRO A 173 -15.68 4.85 -2.03
C PRO A 173 -15.97 6.25 -2.59
N HIS A 174 -17.04 6.44 -3.35
CA HIS A 174 -17.51 7.74 -3.86
C HIS A 174 -18.92 8.09 -3.41
N ASP A 175 -19.56 7.23 -2.60
CA ASP A 175 -20.93 7.46 -2.15
C ASP A 175 -20.98 8.48 -1.00
N ASP A 176 -19.90 8.60 -0.22
CA ASP A 176 -19.76 9.52 0.92
C ASP A 176 -18.31 9.93 1.19
N ASP A 177 -18.12 10.78 2.21
CA ASP A 177 -16.84 11.34 2.64
C ASP A 177 -16.04 10.40 3.58
N LEU A 178 -16.46 9.14 3.77
CA LEU A 178 -15.85 8.24 4.76
C LEU A 178 -14.33 8.15 4.61
N LEU A 179 -13.81 8.01 3.37
CA LEU A 179 -12.37 7.94 3.17
C LEU A 179 -11.66 9.26 3.47
N ASP A 180 -12.29 10.40 3.26
CA ASP A 180 -11.74 11.69 3.71
C ASP A 180 -11.67 11.74 5.23
N GLU A 181 -12.77 11.40 5.90
CA GLU A 181 -12.85 11.37 7.37
C GLU A 181 -11.80 10.44 7.99
N LEU A 182 -11.61 9.23 7.44
CA LEU A 182 -10.60 8.29 7.94
C LEU A 182 -9.18 8.81 7.75
N PHE A 183 -8.90 9.44 6.60
CA PHE A 183 -7.59 10.03 6.36
C PHE A 183 -7.36 11.27 7.21
N ASP A 184 -8.38 12.05 7.55
CA ASP A 184 -8.27 13.19 8.47
C ASP A 184 -8.08 12.72 9.91
N MET A 185 -8.83 11.71 10.35
CA MET A 185 -8.76 11.14 11.69
C MET A 185 -7.43 10.44 11.96
N TYR A 186 -6.99 9.58 11.05
CA TYR A 186 -5.80 8.75 11.27
C TYR A 186 -4.54 9.32 10.64
N TRP A 187 -4.63 10.22 9.67
CA TRP A 187 -3.48 10.87 9.02
C TRP A 187 -3.70 12.38 8.82
N PRO A 188 -3.87 13.15 9.91
CA PRO A 188 -4.09 14.59 9.79
C PRO A 188 -2.90 15.29 9.13
N ILE A 189 -3.20 16.28 8.30
CA ILE A 189 -2.21 17.22 7.76
C ILE A 189 -1.80 18.15 8.92
N PRO A 190 -0.50 18.37 9.14
CA PRO A 190 -0.02 19.30 10.18
C PRO A 190 -0.53 20.74 9.99
#